data_AF-A0A409Y0A4-F1
#
_entry.id   AF-A0A409Y0A4-F1
#
_cell.length_a   1.000
_cell.length_b   1.000
_cell.length_c   1.000
_cell.angle_alpha   90.00
_cell.angle_beta   90.00
_cell.angle_gamma   90.00
#
_symmetry.space_group_name_H-M   'P 1'
#
loop_
_entity.id
_entity.type
_entity.pdbx_description
1 polymer ?
#
loop_
_entity_poly.entity_id
_entity_poly.type
_entity_poly.pdbx_seq_one_letter_code
_entity_poly.pdbx_strand_id
1 'polypeptide(L)'
;MRPLHVSRHPPTITNRVEFVRVKILPRPDITARVNYAGKWAIDPMPLSPCLAMTGLDPELESCPDSNDDDEENIDELCNENNDTNVDKGPRMIPKPQGERGRPRSGGYTLSKVLEGWDGDLKVISAFVKSEADKALDMTLSYKNQPQTGIDAICELVQTTLTVSFRKIELFIGISSLPDFAQL
;
A
#
# COMPACT_ATOMS: atom_id res chain seq x y z
N MET A 1 -22.15 43.35 23.18
CA MET A 1 -21.36 43.01 21.98
C MET A 1 -22.33 42.64 20.87
N ARG A 2 -22.26 43.29 19.69
CA ARG A 2 -23.14 42.95 18.56
C ARG A 2 -22.42 41.93 17.66
N PRO A 3 -23.08 40.84 17.26
CA PRO A 3 -22.47 39.85 16.37
C PRO A 3 -22.20 40.46 14.99
N LEU A 4 -21.01 40.19 14.45
CA LEU A 4 -20.64 40.58 13.09
C LEU A 4 -21.51 39.78 12.11
N HIS A 5 -22.29 40.49 11.30
CA HIS A 5 -23.15 39.90 10.29
C HIS A 5 -22.31 39.60 9.05
N VAL A 6 -22.05 38.32 8.78
CA VAL A 6 -21.35 37.88 7.57
C VAL A 6 -22.38 37.76 6.45
N SER A 7 -22.40 38.70 5.51
CA SER A 7 -23.20 38.57 4.30
C SER A 7 -22.52 37.60 3.34
N ARG A 8 -23.20 36.50 3.02
CA ARG A 8 -22.78 35.59 1.94
C ARG A 8 -23.42 36.06 0.65
N HIS A 9 -22.63 36.25 -0.40
CA HIS A 9 -23.18 36.53 -1.73
C HIS A 9 -23.92 35.30 -2.28
N PRO A 10 -24.97 35.48 -3.09
CA PRO A 10 -25.63 34.38 -3.77
C PRO A 10 -24.65 33.68 -4.74
N PRO A 11 -24.78 32.36 -4.95
CA PRO A 11 -23.92 31.63 -5.87
C PRO A 11 -24.13 32.11 -7.31
N THR A 12 -23.03 32.41 -8.00
CA THR A 12 -23.05 32.83 -9.40
C THR A 12 -23.18 31.60 -10.30
N ILE A 13 -24.32 31.45 -10.98
CA ILE A 13 -24.51 30.42 -12.01
C ILE A 13 -23.80 30.89 -13.28
N THR A 14 -22.72 30.21 -13.68
CA THR A 14 -22.02 30.48 -14.93
C THR A 14 -22.70 29.77 -16.11
N ASN A 15 -22.47 30.27 -17.32
CA ASN A 15 -22.99 29.64 -18.54
C ASN A 15 -22.45 28.21 -18.69
N ARG A 16 -23.26 27.34 -19.30
CA ARG A 16 -22.92 25.95 -19.58
C ARG A 16 -21.67 25.88 -20.47
N VAL A 17 -20.64 25.19 -20.02
CA VAL A 17 -19.44 24.92 -20.82
C VAL A 17 -19.81 23.93 -21.93
N GLU A 18 -19.62 24.35 -23.18
CA GLU A 18 -19.80 23.48 -24.34
C GLU A 18 -18.48 22.80 -24.70
N PHE A 19 -18.47 21.47 -24.69
CA PHE A 19 -17.31 20.71 -25.11
C PHE A 19 -17.35 20.48 -26.62
N VAL A 20 -16.42 21.12 -27.33
CA VAL A 20 -16.21 20.87 -28.76
C VAL A 20 -15.46 19.55 -28.91
N ARG A 21 -16.01 18.62 -29.70
CA ARG A 21 -15.32 17.38 -30.06
C ARG A 21 -14.18 17.70 -31.02
N VAL A 22 -12.98 17.88 -30.47
CA VAL A 22 -11.76 17.97 -31.27
C VAL A 22 -11.39 16.57 -31.76
N LYS A 23 -11.22 16.40 -33.07
CA LYS A 23 -10.70 15.15 -33.64
C LYS A 23 -9.25 15.00 -33.20
N ILE A 24 -9.01 14.12 -32.24
CA ILE A 24 -7.65 13.80 -31.79
C ILE A 24 -6.96 13.06 -32.93
N LEU A 25 -5.77 13.53 -33.33
CA LEU A 25 -4.93 12.83 -34.30
C LEU A 25 -4.61 11.41 -33.78
N PRO A 26 -4.43 10.42 -34.68
CA PRO A 26 -4.03 9.09 -34.27
C PRO A 26 -2.75 9.17 -33.45
N ARG A 27 -2.73 8.49 -32.29
CA ARG A 27 -1.56 8.47 -31.41
C ARG A 27 -0.38 7.89 -32.19
N PRO A 28 0.84 8.43 -32.03
CA PRO A 28 2.03 7.80 -32.60
C PRO A 28 2.13 6.37 -32.08
N ASP A 29 2.60 5.47 -32.95
CA ASP A 29 2.76 4.05 -32.62
C ASP A 29 3.90 3.91 -31.61
N ILE A 30 3.56 3.90 -30.32
CA ILE A 30 4.52 3.77 -29.22
C ILE A 30 4.95 2.30 -29.18
N THR A 31 6.05 2.05 -29.89
CA THR A 31 6.94 0.88 -29.90
C THR A 31 6.27 -0.50 -29.97
N ALA A 32 6.67 -1.26 -31.00
CA ALA A 32 6.23 -2.63 -31.20
C ALA A 32 6.34 -3.48 -29.92
N ARG A 33 5.27 -4.20 -29.57
CA ARG A 33 5.24 -5.13 -28.43
C ARG A 33 6.36 -6.16 -28.58
N VAL A 34 7.40 -6.04 -27.75
CA VAL A 34 8.39 -7.10 -27.59
C VAL A 34 7.71 -8.26 -26.86
N ASN A 35 7.62 -9.41 -27.51
CA ASN A 35 7.05 -10.59 -26.90
C ASN A 35 8.10 -11.26 -26.01
N TYR A 36 7.90 -11.24 -24.70
CA TYR A 36 8.78 -11.85 -23.71
C TYR A 36 8.46 -13.33 -23.43
N ALA A 37 7.49 -13.92 -24.14
CA ALA A 37 7.18 -15.34 -24.00
C ALA A 37 8.34 -16.19 -24.57
N GLY A 38 9.17 -16.76 -23.69
CA GLY A 38 10.10 -17.83 -24.06
C GLY A 38 11.60 -17.58 -23.82
N LYS A 39 12.01 -16.45 -23.24
CA LYS A 39 13.40 -16.21 -22.84
C LYS A 39 13.53 -15.91 -21.35
N TRP A 40 13.03 -16.83 -20.52
CA TRP A 40 13.43 -16.96 -19.12
C TRP A 40 14.36 -18.17 -18.97
N ALA A 41 15.27 -18.37 -19.94
CA ALA A 41 16.39 -19.26 -19.70
C ALA A 41 17.20 -18.59 -18.58
N ILE A 42 17.01 -19.09 -17.36
CA ILE A 42 17.88 -18.82 -16.22
C ILE A 42 19.19 -19.50 -16.62
N ASP A 43 20.05 -18.78 -17.33
CA ASP A 43 21.44 -19.21 -17.45
C ASP A 43 21.98 -19.28 -16.01
N PRO A 44 22.57 -20.43 -15.60
CA PRO A 44 23.16 -20.54 -14.27
C PRO A 44 24.25 -19.48 -14.17
N MET A 45 23.96 -18.47 -13.36
CA MET A 45 24.83 -17.34 -13.09
C MET A 45 26.20 -17.89 -12.65
N PRO A 46 27.30 -17.62 -13.39
CA PRO A 46 28.62 -17.97 -12.90
C PRO A 46 28.85 -17.15 -11.63
N LEU A 47 29.20 -17.87 -10.56
CA LEU A 47 29.59 -17.31 -9.27
C LEU A 47 30.78 -16.37 -9.47
N SER A 48 30.50 -15.09 -9.69
CA SER A 48 31.51 -14.05 -9.82
C SER A 48 31.81 -13.51 -8.41
N PRO A 49 33.08 -13.43 -7.99
CA PRO A 49 33.44 -12.98 -6.65
C PRO A 49 33.02 -11.53 -6.42
N CYS A 50 32.28 -11.27 -5.35
CA CYS A 50 32.01 -9.93 -4.83
C CYS A 50 33.33 -9.20 -4.56
N LEU A 51 33.68 -8.25 -5.43
CA LEU A 51 34.67 -7.23 -5.16
C LEU A 51 33.92 -5.96 -4.70
N ALA A 52 34.26 -5.53 -3.49
CA ALA A 52 33.74 -4.36 -2.83
C ALA A 52 33.90 -3.10 -3.68
N MET A 53 32.81 -2.34 -3.84
CA MET A 53 32.88 -0.93 -4.23
C MET A 53 32.08 -0.11 -3.21
N THR A 54 32.86 0.58 -2.40
CA THR A 54 32.53 1.75 -1.61
C THR A 54 32.03 2.90 -2.49
N GLY A 55 30.99 3.59 -2.02
CA GLY A 55 30.72 5.01 -2.28
C GLY A 55 29.97 5.34 -3.57
N LEU A 56 28.80 5.95 -3.44
CA LEU A 56 28.59 7.39 -3.67
C LEU A 56 27.09 7.73 -3.54
N ASP A 57 26.84 8.86 -2.88
CA ASP A 57 25.56 9.57 -2.77
C ASP A 57 24.78 9.64 -4.08
N PRO A 58 23.45 9.43 -4.02
CA PRO A 58 22.52 10.15 -4.85
C PRO A 58 21.68 11.10 -3.98
N GLU A 59 21.99 12.38 -4.13
CA GLU A 59 21.15 13.53 -3.82
C GLU A 59 19.70 13.27 -4.30
N LEU A 60 18.83 12.92 -3.37
CA LEU A 60 17.41 12.65 -3.62
C LEU A 60 16.68 13.98 -3.78
N GLU A 61 16.41 14.33 -5.03
CA GLU A 61 15.52 15.41 -5.42
C GLU A 61 14.15 15.27 -4.73
N SER A 62 13.67 16.39 -4.21
CA SER A 62 12.40 16.51 -3.49
C SER A 62 11.22 16.31 -4.45
N CYS A 63 10.50 15.20 -4.30
CA CYS A 63 9.18 15.08 -4.91
C CYS A 63 8.21 16.07 -4.22
N PRO A 64 7.53 16.97 -4.97
CA PRO A 64 6.53 17.84 -4.40
C PRO A 64 5.32 17.04 -3.89
N ASP A 65 4.96 17.37 -2.66
CA ASP A 65 3.86 16.89 -1.83
C ASP A 65 2.52 17.08 -2.55
N SER A 66 1.89 15.96 -2.95
CA SER A 66 0.53 15.97 -3.51
C SER A 66 -0.44 15.70 -2.35
N ASN A 67 -0.99 16.78 -1.81
CA ASN A 67 -2.11 16.75 -0.87
C ASN A 67 -3.39 16.41 -1.64
N ASP A 68 -3.72 15.12 -1.73
CA ASP A 68 -5.02 14.65 -2.21
C ASP A 68 -5.93 14.35 -1.00
N ASP A 69 -6.49 15.42 -0.44
CA ASP A 69 -7.71 15.37 0.37
C ASP A 69 -8.92 15.32 -0.58
N ASP A 70 -9.30 14.13 -1.04
CA ASP A 70 -10.55 13.92 -1.79
C ASP A 70 -11.45 12.92 -1.04
N GLU A 71 -12.28 13.49 -0.17
CA GLU A 71 -13.48 12.89 0.40
C GLU A 71 -14.61 12.93 -0.64
N GLU A 72 -14.73 11.92 -1.50
CA GLU A 72 -15.92 11.73 -2.34
C GLU A 72 -16.82 10.61 -1.83
N ASN A 73 -17.87 11.06 -1.14
CA ASN A 73 -19.11 10.36 -0.88
C ASN A 73 -19.88 10.14 -2.20
N ILE A 74 -19.91 8.91 -2.71
CA ILE A 74 -20.75 8.53 -3.85
C ILE A 74 -21.86 7.56 -3.42
N ASP A 75 -22.89 8.16 -2.85
CA ASP A 75 -24.23 7.58 -2.75
C ASP A 75 -24.81 7.34 -4.16
N GLU A 76 -25.17 6.08 -4.39
CA GLU A 76 -26.46 5.61 -4.92
C GLU A 76 -27.00 6.07 -6.30
N LEU A 77 -27.44 5.04 -7.06
CA LEU A 77 -28.32 5.02 -8.23
C LEU A 77 -27.62 5.24 -9.60
N CYS A 78 -27.72 4.36 -10.60
CA CYS A 78 -28.95 3.77 -11.13
C CYS A 78 -28.72 2.40 -11.79
N ASN A 79 -29.70 1.54 -11.57
CA ASN A 79 -29.98 0.31 -12.29
C ASN A 79 -30.62 0.66 -13.65
N GLU A 80 -30.01 0.27 -14.78
CA GLU A 80 -30.72 0.26 -16.06
C GLU A 80 -30.27 -0.92 -16.93
N ASN A 81 -31.20 -1.86 -17.09
CA ASN A 81 -31.10 -3.02 -17.96
C ASN A 81 -30.93 -2.56 -19.41
N ASN A 82 -29.84 -2.96 -20.06
CA ASN A 82 -29.77 -2.97 -21.52
C ASN A 82 -29.18 -4.29 -22.00
N ASP A 83 -30.10 -5.22 -22.26
CA ASP A 83 -29.91 -6.29 -23.21
C ASP A 83 -29.78 -5.66 -24.61
N THR A 84 -28.64 -5.82 -25.26
CA THR A 84 -28.51 -6.35 -26.63
C THR A 84 -27.17 -6.00 -27.27
N ASN A 85 -26.68 -6.96 -28.05
CA ASN A 85 -25.60 -6.90 -29.04
C ASN A 85 -24.15 -7.05 -28.52
N VAL A 86 -23.76 -8.32 -28.40
CA VAL A 86 -22.38 -8.78 -28.18
C VAL A 86 -21.55 -8.52 -29.44
N ASP A 87 -21.03 -7.29 -29.55
CA ASP A 87 -19.86 -7.00 -30.36
C ASP A 87 -18.63 -7.59 -29.65
N LYS A 88 -18.01 -8.61 -30.26
CA LYS A 88 -16.84 -9.31 -29.69
C LYS A 88 -15.60 -8.46 -29.89
N GLY A 89 -15.49 -7.39 -29.10
CA GLY A 89 -14.24 -6.68 -28.88
C GLY A 89 -13.14 -7.63 -28.39
N PRO A 90 -11.85 -7.26 -28.54
CA PRO A 90 -10.73 -8.07 -28.10
C PRO A 90 -10.90 -8.44 -26.63
N ARG A 91 -10.86 -9.75 -26.33
CA ARG A 91 -11.04 -10.30 -24.99
C ARG A 91 -10.05 -9.64 -24.03
N MET A 92 -10.54 -8.70 -23.22
CA MET A 92 -9.76 -8.10 -22.15
C MET A 92 -9.34 -9.21 -21.19
N ILE A 93 -8.05 -9.28 -20.86
CA ILE A 93 -7.55 -10.19 -19.83
C ILE A 93 -8.22 -9.78 -18.51
N PRO A 94 -8.87 -10.70 -17.78
CA PRO A 94 -9.49 -10.37 -16.51
C PRO A 94 -8.42 -9.86 -15.54
N LYS A 95 -8.73 -8.77 -14.83
CA LYS A 95 -7.85 -8.21 -13.80
C LYS A 95 -7.57 -9.27 -12.71
N PRO A 96 -6.34 -9.37 -12.20
CA PRO A 96 -6.04 -10.25 -11.08
C PRO A 96 -6.83 -9.85 -9.83
N GLN A 97 -7.15 -10.82 -8.98
CA GLN A 97 -7.81 -10.56 -7.70
C GLN A 97 -6.84 -9.81 -6.76
N GLY A 98 -7.32 -8.82 -6.01
CA GLY A 98 -6.56 -8.20 -4.91
C GLY A 98 -6.10 -6.73 -5.07
N GLU A 99 -6.59 -5.94 -6.03
CA GLU A 99 -6.31 -4.49 -6.03
C GLU A 99 -6.89 -3.85 -4.74
N ARG A 100 -6.03 -3.14 -3.98
CA ARG A 100 -6.43 -2.33 -2.81
C ARG A 100 -7.49 -1.33 -3.25
N GLY A 101 -8.62 -1.29 -2.54
CA GLY A 101 -9.70 -0.32 -2.76
C GLY A 101 -10.95 -0.84 -3.49
N ARG A 102 -10.98 -2.09 -3.98
CA ARG A 102 -12.19 -2.62 -4.64
C ARG A 102 -13.04 -3.48 -3.67
N PRO A 103 -14.32 -3.16 -3.42
CA PRO A 103 -15.15 -3.99 -2.57
C PRO A 103 -15.25 -5.42 -3.14
N ARG A 104 -15.06 -6.43 -2.29
CA ARG A 104 -15.06 -7.88 -2.59
C ARG A 104 -13.87 -8.42 -3.42
N SER A 105 -12.75 -7.71 -3.55
CA SER A 105 -11.58 -8.19 -4.33
C SER A 105 -10.68 -9.24 -3.67
N GLY A 106 -11.15 -9.94 -2.63
CA GLY A 106 -10.33 -10.97 -1.96
C GLY A 106 -9.14 -10.36 -1.21
N GLY A 107 -9.39 -9.31 -0.43
CA GLY A 107 -8.35 -8.62 0.32
C GLY A 107 -7.66 -9.53 1.33
N TYR A 108 -6.35 -9.68 1.19
CA TYR A 108 -5.46 -10.04 2.30
C TYR A 108 -5.57 -8.94 3.36
N THR A 109 -6.49 -9.13 4.31
CA THR A 109 -6.50 -8.31 5.52
C THR A 109 -5.44 -8.85 6.45
N LEU A 110 -4.62 -7.96 7.02
CA LEU A 110 -3.66 -8.34 8.07
C LEU A 110 -4.33 -9.14 9.18
N SER A 111 -5.60 -8.83 9.49
CA SER A 111 -6.41 -9.57 10.45
C SER A 111 -6.59 -11.06 10.12
N LYS A 112 -6.65 -11.44 8.83
CA LYS A 112 -6.71 -12.86 8.42
C LYS A 112 -5.37 -13.56 8.56
N VAL A 113 -4.27 -12.86 8.27
CA VAL A 113 -2.92 -13.42 8.38
C VAL A 113 -2.49 -13.54 9.85
N LEU A 114 -2.94 -12.59 10.66
CA LEU A 114 -2.68 -12.50 12.10
C LEU A 114 -3.85 -13.07 12.93
N GLU A 115 -4.67 -13.95 12.34
CA GLU A 115 -5.76 -14.58 13.08
C GLU A 115 -5.18 -15.39 14.25
N GLY A 116 -5.68 -15.15 15.48
CA GLY A 116 -5.15 -15.72 16.71
C GLY A 116 -4.06 -14.89 17.41
N TRP A 117 -3.60 -13.79 16.81
CA TRP A 117 -2.63 -12.86 17.40
C TRP A 117 -3.28 -11.61 18.00
N ASP A 118 -4.61 -11.51 18.06
CA ASP A 118 -5.29 -10.28 18.48
C ASP A 118 -4.87 -9.79 19.87
N GLY A 119 -4.62 -10.71 20.81
CA GLY A 119 -4.14 -10.39 22.16
C GLY A 119 -2.71 -9.82 22.13
N ASP A 120 -1.79 -10.53 21.48
CA ASP A 120 -0.38 -10.14 21.41
C ASP A 120 -0.21 -8.86 20.59
N LEU A 121 -0.91 -8.72 19.46
CA LEU A 121 -0.90 -7.52 18.63
C LEU A 121 -1.34 -6.30 19.44
N LYS A 122 -2.35 -6.44 20.32
CA LYS A 122 -2.79 -5.35 21.20
C LYS A 122 -1.71 -4.97 22.22
N VAL A 123 -1.01 -5.94 22.79
CA VAL A 123 0.11 -5.69 23.72
C VAL A 123 1.28 -5.02 23.00
N ILE A 124 1.66 -5.52 21.83
CA ILE A 124 2.76 -4.99 21.03
C ILE A 124 2.45 -3.58 20.56
N SER A 125 1.24 -3.34 20.04
CA SER A 125 0.82 -2.01 19.59
C SER A 125 0.78 -1.00 20.75
N ALA A 126 0.30 -1.39 21.93
CA ALA A 126 0.33 -0.55 23.12
C ALA A 126 1.76 -0.23 23.57
N PHE A 127 2.67 -1.22 23.52
CA PHE A 127 4.08 -1.05 23.82
C PHE A 127 4.76 -0.08 22.83
N VAL A 128 4.65 -0.34 21.53
CA VAL A 128 5.19 0.52 20.46
C VAL A 128 4.69 1.95 20.62
N LYS A 129 3.39 2.12 20.87
CA LYS A 129 2.80 3.44 21.11
C LYS A 129 3.41 4.13 22.32
N SER A 130 3.54 3.42 23.44
CA SER A 130 4.12 3.99 24.67
C SER A 130 5.58 4.40 24.53
N GLU A 131 6.35 3.71 23.68
CA GLU A 131 7.75 4.06 23.41
C GLU A 131 7.85 5.19 22.37
N ALA A 132 6.98 5.20 21.37
CA ALA A 132 6.85 6.32 20.44
C ALA A 132 6.50 7.63 21.18
N ASP A 133 5.54 7.59 22.12
CA ASP A 133 5.14 8.77 22.91
C ASP A 133 6.29 9.30 23.80
N LYS A 134 7.30 8.49 24.12
CA LYS A 134 8.48 8.89 24.91
C LYS A 134 9.63 9.42 24.05
N ALA A 135 9.86 8.79 22.90
CA ALA A 135 11.07 9.00 22.09
C ALA A 135 10.84 9.88 20.85
N LEU A 136 9.59 10.03 20.39
CA LEU A 136 9.23 10.82 19.22
C LEU A 136 8.45 12.08 19.61
N ASP A 137 8.58 13.12 18.79
CA ASP A 137 7.86 14.37 19.00
C ASP A 137 6.49 14.30 18.33
N MET A 138 5.41 14.14 19.09
CA MET A 138 4.05 14.03 18.54
C MET A 138 3.55 15.29 17.80
N THR A 139 4.28 16.40 17.87
CA THR A 139 3.94 17.62 17.12
C THR A 139 4.46 17.61 15.68
N LEU A 140 5.39 16.71 15.36
CA LEU A 140 6.00 16.57 14.03
C LEU A 140 5.41 15.38 13.27
N SER A 141 5.30 15.52 11.95
CA SER A 141 4.94 14.40 11.07
C SER A 141 6.04 13.35 11.03
N TYR A 142 5.69 12.09 10.70
CA TYR A 142 6.63 10.96 10.67
C TYR A 142 7.90 11.25 9.83
N LYS A 143 7.75 11.89 8.67
CA LYS A 143 8.86 12.25 7.76
C LYS A 143 9.88 13.20 8.40
N ASN A 144 9.46 14.01 9.38
CA ASN A 144 10.28 15.00 10.05
C ASN A 144 10.78 14.52 11.43
N GLN A 145 10.48 13.27 11.81
CA GLN A 145 11.01 12.68 13.02
C GLN A 145 12.51 12.37 12.86
N PRO A 146 13.30 12.41 13.95
CA PRO A 146 14.67 11.94 13.90
C PRO A 146 14.70 10.44 13.61
N GLN A 147 15.33 10.05 12.50
CA GLN A 147 15.44 8.64 12.09
C GLN A 147 16.06 7.75 13.17
N THR A 148 17.03 8.30 13.92
CA THR A 148 17.66 7.62 15.06
C THR A 148 16.66 7.23 16.16
N GLY A 149 15.62 8.04 16.40
CA GLY A 149 14.57 7.72 17.36
C GLY A 149 13.65 6.60 16.86
N ILE A 150 13.32 6.60 15.56
CA ILE A 150 12.52 5.55 14.93
C ILE A 150 13.28 4.22 14.98
N ASP A 151 14.54 4.21 14.56
CA ASP A 151 15.37 3.00 14.52
C ASP A 151 15.55 2.41 15.92
N ALA A 152 15.76 3.26 16.94
CA ALA A 152 15.86 2.82 18.33
C ALA A 152 14.58 2.13 18.83
N ILE A 153 13.39 2.63 18.48
CA ILE A 153 12.12 1.98 18.82
C ILE A 153 12.02 0.64 18.09
N CYS A 154 12.38 0.58 16.80
CA CYS A 154 12.35 -0.66 16.03
C CYS A 154 13.26 -1.74 16.65
N GLU A 155 14.48 -1.39 17.04
CA GLU A 155 15.41 -2.31 17.72
C GLU A 155 14.88 -2.77 19.09
N LEU A 156 14.30 -1.85 19.87
CA LEU A 156 13.71 -2.16 21.17
C LEU A 156 12.53 -3.14 21.05
N VAL A 157 11.68 -2.92 20.05
CA VAL A 157 10.54 -3.81 19.77
C VAL A 157 11.04 -5.16 19.29
N GLN A 158 12.02 -5.19 18.39
CA GLN A 158 12.58 -6.44 17.86
C GLN A 158 13.23 -7.27 18.97
N THR A 159 14.00 -6.64 19.87
CA THR A 159 14.62 -7.32 21.01
C THR A 159 13.55 -7.86 21.98
N THR A 160 12.55 -7.05 22.33
CA THR A 160 11.44 -7.44 23.23
C THR A 160 10.61 -8.59 22.66
N LEU A 161 10.31 -8.53 21.36
CA LEU A 161 9.58 -9.57 20.64
C LEU A 161 10.39 -10.85 20.53
N THR A 162 11.67 -10.77 20.20
CA THR A 162 12.53 -11.97 20.07
C THR A 162 12.59 -12.75 21.39
N VAL A 163 12.65 -12.06 22.53
CA VAL A 163 12.59 -12.68 23.86
C VAL A 163 11.23 -13.34 24.11
N SER A 164 10.14 -12.68 23.69
CA SER A 164 8.78 -13.19 23.87
C SER A 164 8.48 -14.40 22.97
N PHE A 165 8.95 -14.40 21.71
CA PHE A 165 8.80 -15.52 20.79
C PHE A 165 9.56 -16.75 21.24
N ARG A 166 10.79 -16.60 21.74
CA ARG A 166 11.54 -17.75 22.30
C ARG A 166 10.84 -18.36 23.51
N LYS A 167 10.13 -17.54 24.31
CA LYS A 167 9.35 -18.03 25.45
C LYS A 167 8.12 -18.81 25.02
N ILE A 168 7.48 -18.42 23.92
CA ILE A 168 6.33 -19.13 23.32
C ILE A 168 6.80 -20.42 22.62
N GLU A 169 7.91 -20.40 21.89
CA GLU A 169 8.51 -21.60 21.30
C GLU A 169 8.93 -22.62 22.37
N LEU A 170 9.46 -22.18 23.52
CA LEU A 170 9.72 -23.07 24.67
C LEU A 170 8.43 -23.61 25.31
N PHE A 171 7.33 -22.87 25.23
CA PHE A 171 6.05 -23.28 25.82
C PHE A 171 5.26 -24.23 24.91
N ILE A 172 5.40 -24.08 23.59
CA ILE A 172 4.75 -24.94 22.58
C ILE A 172 5.66 -26.14 22.20
N GLY A 173 6.98 -26.00 22.35
CA GLY A 173 8.01 -26.96 21.95
C GLY A 173 8.33 -28.08 22.94
N ILE A 174 7.35 -28.61 23.69
CA ILE A 174 7.47 -29.94 24.34
C ILE A 174 6.37 -30.91 23.86
N SER A 175 5.52 -30.53 22.90
CA SER A 175 4.50 -31.44 22.37
C SER A 175 4.61 -31.63 20.86
N SER A 176 5.43 -32.62 20.51
CA SER A 176 5.24 -33.53 19.37
C SER A 176 5.46 -32.98 17.96
N LEU A 177 6.68 -33.15 17.45
CA LEU A 177 6.90 -33.47 16.04
C LEU A 177 6.59 -34.97 15.86
N PRO A 178 5.51 -35.37 15.16
CA PRO A 178 5.39 -36.75 14.71
C PRO A 178 6.42 -36.99 13.62
N ASP A 179 7.22 -38.02 13.85
CA ASP A 179 8.24 -38.58 12.98
C ASP A 179 7.62 -39.00 11.64
N PHE A 180 7.57 -38.08 10.67
CA PHE A 180 7.05 -38.34 9.33
C PHE A 180 8.17 -38.92 8.46
N ALA A 181 8.74 -40.02 8.93
CA ALA A 181 9.70 -40.84 8.21
C ALA A 181 9.11 -42.24 8.02
N GLN A 182 8.22 -42.37 7.03
CA GLN A 182 8.06 -43.60 6.23
C GLN A 182 7.00 -43.39 5.15
N LEU A 183 7.46 -43.25 3.90
CA LEU A 183 6.89 -43.87 2.69
C LEU A 183 7.90 -43.76 1.53
#